data_AF-A0A940JJ00-F1
#
_entry.id   AF-A0A940JJ00-F1
#
_cell.length_a   1.000
_cell.length_b   1.000
_cell.length_c   1.000
_cell.angle_alpha   90.00
_cell.angle_beta   90.00
_cell.angle_gamma   90.00
#
_symmetry.space_group_name_H-M   'P 1'
#
loop_
_entity.id
_entity.type
_entity.pdbx_description
1 polymer ?
#
loop_
_entity_poly.entity_id
_entity_poly.type
_entity_poly.pdbx_seq_one_letter_code
_entity_poly.pdbx_strand_id
1 'polypeptide(L)'
;MRNNFFITFLVCGAVIFSDAKAQIPPDTLHFEPFVWKSEAPTSCPFPWSKELTGIKFLGRKSGLWFGDTWYPSWASDDKLYSPWTDGHVNRLDGTRDQSSSLIGGGQFATTGQGVMEGDDPMTLKVYSLGILTASALPYTGRYPSGSLVYNGVWYYSTYCLGPSGDAVYGNLHTNWPWMGPVVGFRYSTNYGRSWTDCPLTPDKPLFGETGINGYPVKIGSPHFVDFGKNMEYSPDGKAYLVAHGADTTDTKYRFWNDSWITGDQIYLLRVTPSIENINDKSKYEYYAGKDKKGEPIWTNDFNKIKPLLEWNDNMGCVTITYNPGLKKYLMCVTDGGNTVSEMH
;
A
#
# COMPACT_ATOMS: atom_id res chain seq x y z
N MET A 1 -55.92 -29.39 -46.71
CA MET A 1 -54.53 -29.78 -46.41
C MET A 1 -53.65 -28.55 -46.58
N ARG A 2 -53.39 -27.82 -45.50
CA ARG A 2 -52.45 -26.69 -45.46
C ARG A 2 -51.33 -27.10 -44.51
N ASN A 3 -50.13 -27.30 -45.08
CA ASN A 3 -48.94 -27.66 -44.33
C ASN A 3 -48.45 -26.44 -43.55
N ASN A 4 -48.37 -26.59 -42.22
CA ASN A 4 -47.70 -25.64 -41.33
C ASN A 4 -46.19 -25.81 -41.47
N PHE A 5 -45.51 -24.80 -42.01
CA PHE A 5 -44.06 -24.67 -41.90
C PHE A 5 -43.73 -23.94 -40.60
N PHE A 6 -43.19 -24.67 -39.62
CA PHE A 6 -42.51 -24.08 -38.48
C PHE A 6 -41.05 -23.81 -38.87
N ILE A 7 -40.65 -22.54 -38.89
CA ILE A 7 -39.25 -22.13 -39.03
C ILE A 7 -38.69 -21.98 -37.60
N THR A 8 -37.86 -22.94 -37.19
CA THR A 8 -37.09 -22.87 -35.95
C THR A 8 -35.86 -22.00 -36.20
N PHE A 9 -35.82 -20.79 -35.62
CA PHE A 9 -34.59 -19.99 -35.57
C PHE A 9 -33.67 -20.58 -34.49
N LEU A 10 -32.65 -21.31 -34.92
CA LEU A 10 -31.55 -21.73 -34.08
C LEU A 10 -30.59 -20.54 -33.92
N VAL A 11 -30.74 -19.76 -32.85
CA VAL A 11 -29.75 -18.74 -32.47
C VAL A 11 -28.57 -19.48 -31.82
N CYS A 12 -27.61 -19.90 -32.63
CA CYS A 12 -26.28 -20.27 -32.12
C CYS A 12 -25.59 -18.99 -31.64
N GLY A 13 -25.79 -18.65 -30.36
CA GLY A 13 -24.93 -17.70 -29.68
C GLY A 13 -23.53 -18.28 -29.62
N ALA A 14 -22.65 -17.82 -30.50
CA ALA A 14 -21.22 -18.09 -30.40
C ALA A 14 -20.75 -17.48 -29.07
N VAL A 15 -20.54 -18.32 -28.06
CA VAL A 15 -19.73 -17.95 -26.90
C VAL A 15 -18.31 -17.83 -27.43
N ILE A 16 -17.92 -16.61 -27.77
CA ILE A 16 -16.51 -16.28 -27.98
C ILE A 16 -15.91 -16.36 -26.58
N PHE A 17 -15.37 -17.53 -26.24
CA PHE A 17 -14.29 -17.56 -25.26
C PHE A 17 -13.18 -16.74 -25.89
N SER A 18 -13.01 -15.51 -25.42
CA SER A 18 -11.71 -14.87 -25.61
C SER A 18 -10.75 -15.76 -24.85
N ASP A 19 -9.98 -16.57 -25.58
CA ASP A 19 -8.75 -17.14 -25.06
C ASP A 19 -7.88 -15.92 -24.68
N ALA A 20 -8.04 -15.46 -23.44
CA ALA A 20 -7.07 -14.63 -22.79
C ALA A 20 -5.78 -15.40 -22.95
N LYS A 21 -4.88 -14.89 -23.81
CA LYS A 21 -3.59 -15.53 -24.09
C LYS A 21 -3.03 -15.91 -22.73
N ALA A 22 -2.95 -17.21 -22.46
CA ALA A 22 -2.60 -17.71 -21.14
C ALA A 22 -1.33 -16.99 -20.71
N GLN A 23 -1.42 -16.17 -19.66
CA GLN A 23 -0.24 -15.46 -19.17
C GLN A 23 0.84 -16.49 -18.90
N ILE A 24 2.00 -16.30 -19.51
CA ILE A 24 3.14 -17.19 -19.32
C ILE A 24 3.50 -17.14 -17.83
N PRO A 25 3.58 -18.29 -17.14
CA PRO A 25 3.98 -18.32 -15.74
C PRO A 25 5.32 -17.60 -15.55
N PRO A 26 5.53 -16.91 -14.41
CA PRO A 26 6.80 -16.26 -14.16
C PRO A 26 7.93 -17.29 -14.08
N ASP A 27 9.14 -16.87 -14.42
CA ASP A 27 10.32 -17.70 -14.18
C ASP A 27 10.41 -18.09 -12.70
N THR A 28 10.87 -19.31 -12.44
CA THR A 28 11.29 -19.71 -11.10
C THR A 28 12.77 -19.39 -10.95
N LEU A 29 13.10 -18.53 -9.99
CA LEU A 29 14.49 -18.18 -9.68
C LEU A 29 14.95 -18.95 -8.44
N HIS A 30 16.20 -19.40 -8.47
CA HIS A 30 16.83 -20.17 -7.41
C HIS A 30 18.08 -19.48 -6.86
N PHE A 31 18.32 -19.66 -5.57
CA PHE A 31 19.52 -19.19 -4.87
C PHE A 31 19.83 -20.14 -3.71
N GLU A 32 21.04 -20.07 -3.16
CA GLU A 32 21.40 -20.92 -2.01
C GLU A 32 20.52 -20.58 -0.79
N PRO A 33 19.82 -21.56 -0.18
CA PRO A 33 19.04 -21.32 1.03
C PRO A 33 19.93 -20.85 2.17
N PHE A 34 19.46 -19.87 2.95
CA PHE A 34 20.20 -19.36 4.10
C PHE A 34 19.26 -18.97 5.25
N VAL A 35 19.79 -19.02 6.46
CA VAL A 35 19.13 -18.44 7.64
C VAL A 35 19.54 -16.99 7.72
N TRP A 36 18.56 -16.09 7.76
CA TRP A 36 18.81 -14.67 7.93
C TRP A 36 19.37 -14.43 9.33
N LYS A 37 20.54 -13.78 9.38
CA LYS A 37 21.21 -13.46 10.63
C LYS A 37 20.55 -12.22 11.22
N SER A 38 19.74 -12.43 12.25
CA SER A 38 19.04 -11.33 12.91
C SER A 38 20.00 -10.60 13.84
N GLU A 39 20.46 -9.42 13.43
CA GLU A 39 21.38 -8.55 14.19
C GLU A 39 20.77 -7.17 14.35
N ALA A 40 19.83 -7.02 15.28
CA ALA A 40 19.31 -5.70 15.61
C ALA A 40 20.41 -4.86 16.27
N PRO A 41 20.56 -3.57 15.92
CA PRO A 41 21.50 -2.68 16.58
C PRO A 41 21.17 -2.54 18.08
N THR A 42 22.17 -2.22 18.89
CA THR A 42 22.04 -2.08 20.35
C THR A 42 21.06 -0.97 20.77
N SER A 43 20.76 -0.04 19.87
CA SER A 43 19.78 1.03 20.06
C SER A 43 18.31 0.59 19.86
N CYS A 44 18.07 -0.62 19.35
CA CYS A 44 16.71 -1.12 19.14
C CYS A 44 15.95 -1.24 20.48
N PRO A 45 14.81 -0.54 20.65
CA PRO A 45 14.09 -0.54 21.91
C PRO A 45 13.19 -1.78 22.09
N PHE A 46 13.08 -2.64 21.07
CA PHE A 46 12.17 -3.78 21.09
C PHE A 46 12.86 -5.05 21.61
N PRO A 47 12.20 -5.79 22.52
CA PRO A 47 12.74 -7.05 22.99
C PRO A 47 12.72 -8.10 21.88
N TRP A 48 13.70 -8.99 21.92
CA TRP A 48 13.71 -10.19 21.08
C TRP A 48 12.47 -11.05 21.30
N SER A 49 11.89 -11.54 20.21
CA SER A 49 10.80 -12.51 20.28
C SER A 49 11.29 -13.81 20.91
N LYS A 50 10.48 -14.35 21.83
CA LYS A 50 10.71 -15.65 22.48
C LYS A 50 10.08 -16.82 21.71
N GLU A 51 9.20 -16.52 20.75
CA GLU A 51 8.42 -17.50 20.01
C GLU A 51 8.89 -17.62 18.54
N LEU A 52 9.25 -16.50 17.92
CA LEU A 52 9.73 -16.43 16.53
C LEU A 52 11.22 -16.07 16.55
N THR A 53 12.09 -17.08 16.49
CA THR A 53 13.52 -16.94 16.79
C THR A 53 14.42 -16.83 15.55
N GLY A 54 13.86 -16.88 14.34
CA GLY A 54 14.63 -16.73 13.12
C GLY A 54 13.80 -16.81 11.84
N ILE A 55 14.42 -16.42 10.72
CA ILE A 55 13.84 -16.46 9.38
C ILE A 55 14.79 -17.28 8.49
N LYS A 56 14.25 -18.23 7.72
CA LYS A 56 15.01 -18.99 6.73
C LYS A 56 14.47 -18.72 5.34
N PHE A 57 15.33 -18.27 4.44
CA PHE A 57 15.04 -18.18 3.03
C PHE A 57 15.28 -19.54 2.37
N LEU A 58 14.29 -20.04 1.63
CA LEU A 58 14.29 -21.40 1.09
C LEU A 58 14.99 -21.54 -0.26
N GLY A 59 15.59 -20.46 -0.80
CA GLY A 59 16.35 -20.53 -2.05
C GLY A 59 15.49 -20.58 -3.32
N ARG A 60 14.22 -20.19 -3.24
CA ARG A 60 13.30 -20.14 -4.39
C ARG A 60 12.43 -18.89 -4.31
N LYS A 61 12.27 -18.19 -5.44
CA LYS A 61 11.34 -17.06 -5.58
C LYS A 61 10.76 -17.00 -7.00
N SER A 62 9.63 -16.32 -7.15
CA SER A 62 9.11 -16.02 -8.48
C SER A 62 9.94 -14.92 -9.18
N GLY A 63 9.91 -14.96 -10.50
CA GLY A 63 10.48 -13.96 -11.40
C GLY A 63 9.52 -12.81 -11.70
N LEU A 64 8.44 -12.66 -10.92
CA LEU A 64 7.51 -11.54 -11.06
C LEU A 64 8.24 -10.23 -10.80
N TRP A 65 8.15 -9.30 -11.77
CA TRP A 65 8.74 -7.97 -11.67
C TRP A 65 7.86 -6.96 -12.40
N PHE A 66 7.21 -6.10 -11.63
CA PHE A 66 6.11 -5.28 -12.14
C PHE A 66 6.28 -3.79 -11.90
N GLY A 67 6.82 -3.37 -10.77
CA GLY A 67 7.07 -1.97 -10.43
C GLY A 67 7.42 -1.80 -8.96
N ASP A 68 7.63 -0.56 -8.54
CA ASP A 68 8.13 -0.22 -7.20
C ASP A 68 7.10 -0.51 -6.09
N THR A 69 5.80 -0.36 -6.39
CA THR A 69 4.74 -0.44 -5.37
C THR A 69 3.68 -1.46 -5.72
N TRP A 70 3.29 -2.26 -4.72
CA TRP A 70 2.15 -3.18 -4.75
C TRP A 70 1.57 -3.32 -3.33
N TYR A 71 0.28 -3.04 -3.17
CA TYR A 71 -0.46 -3.10 -1.91
C TYR A 71 -1.68 -4.02 -2.07
N PRO A 72 -1.48 -5.34 -2.00
CA PRO A 72 -2.55 -6.31 -2.17
C PRO A 72 -3.60 -6.21 -1.06
N SER A 73 -4.87 -6.33 -1.43
CA SER A 73 -5.96 -6.64 -0.51
C SER A 73 -6.73 -7.86 -0.99
N TRP A 74 -6.97 -8.81 -0.08
CA TRP A 74 -7.64 -10.07 -0.40
C TRP A 74 -9.15 -9.91 -0.40
N ALA A 75 -9.77 -10.05 -1.56
CA ALA A 75 -11.19 -9.87 -1.77
C ALA A 75 -12.00 -11.17 -1.56
N SER A 76 -13.31 -11.01 -1.43
CA SER A 76 -14.26 -12.11 -1.28
C SER A 76 -14.28 -13.08 -2.47
N ASP A 77 -13.90 -12.65 -3.67
CA ASP A 77 -13.82 -13.47 -4.89
C ASP A 77 -12.50 -14.23 -5.03
N ASP A 78 -11.72 -14.30 -3.95
CA ASP A 78 -10.47 -15.05 -3.84
C ASP A 78 -9.31 -14.52 -4.70
N LYS A 79 -9.36 -13.23 -5.06
CA LYS A 79 -8.26 -12.52 -5.73
C LYS A 79 -7.64 -11.48 -4.81
N LEU A 80 -6.39 -11.12 -5.11
CA LEU A 80 -5.75 -9.94 -4.53
C LEU A 80 -5.84 -8.79 -5.52
N TYR A 81 -6.29 -7.64 -5.04
CA TYR A 81 -6.33 -6.40 -5.82
C TYR A 81 -5.31 -5.41 -5.26
N SER A 82 -4.56 -4.78 -6.14
CA SER A 82 -3.44 -3.93 -5.75
C SER A 82 -3.31 -2.75 -6.71
N PRO A 83 -3.26 -1.50 -6.22
CA PRO A 83 -2.73 -0.44 -7.03
C PRO A 83 -1.21 -0.64 -7.17
N TRP A 84 -0.62 -0.11 -8.22
CA TRP A 84 0.82 -0.17 -8.47
C TRP A 84 1.31 1.08 -9.21
N THR A 85 2.59 1.40 -9.12
CA THR A 85 3.22 2.44 -9.96
C THR A 85 4.71 2.18 -10.17
N ASP A 86 5.34 3.03 -10.99
CA ASP A 86 6.74 2.97 -11.42
C ASP A 86 7.12 1.59 -11.96
N GLY A 87 6.47 1.26 -13.08
CA GLY A 87 6.62 -0.03 -13.68
C GLY A 87 5.59 -0.28 -14.76
N HIS A 88 5.36 -1.56 -15.03
CA HIS A 88 4.72 -2.01 -16.24
C HIS A 88 4.12 -3.42 -16.09
N VAL A 89 2.83 -3.57 -16.38
CA VAL A 89 2.05 -4.80 -16.12
C VAL A 89 1.23 -5.18 -17.35
N ASN A 90 1.24 -6.47 -17.70
CA ASN A 90 0.52 -6.97 -18.86
C ASN A 90 -1.00 -6.98 -18.63
N ARG A 91 -1.78 -6.73 -19.68
CA ARG A 91 -3.22 -6.96 -19.74
C ARG A 91 -3.51 -8.36 -20.27
N LEU A 92 -4.75 -8.82 -20.09
CA LEU A 92 -5.22 -10.12 -20.57
C LEU A 92 -5.30 -10.22 -22.10
N ASP A 93 -5.40 -9.09 -22.81
CA ASP A 93 -5.38 -9.03 -24.28
C ASP A 93 -3.96 -9.12 -24.87
N GLY A 94 -2.93 -9.17 -24.01
CA GLY A 94 -1.52 -9.20 -24.39
C GLY A 94 -0.89 -7.82 -24.59
N THR A 95 -1.63 -6.73 -24.41
CA THR A 95 -1.06 -5.38 -24.30
C THR A 95 -0.46 -5.14 -22.92
N ARG A 96 0.11 -3.95 -22.69
CA ARG A 96 0.76 -3.61 -21.43
C ARG A 96 0.39 -2.20 -20.98
N ASP A 97 0.22 -2.04 -19.68
CA ASP A 97 0.15 -0.74 -19.03
C ASP A 97 1.50 -0.34 -18.46
N GLN A 98 1.81 0.95 -18.53
CA GLN A 98 2.96 1.56 -17.88
C GLN A 98 2.50 2.69 -16.99
N SER A 99 2.95 2.69 -15.74
CA SER A 99 2.61 3.68 -14.73
C SER A 99 3.87 4.37 -14.24
N SER A 100 3.78 5.66 -13.93
CA SER A 100 4.88 6.43 -13.35
C SER A 100 4.38 7.51 -12.40
N SER A 101 5.08 7.65 -11.28
CA SER A 101 4.78 8.55 -10.17
C SER A 101 5.10 10.02 -10.42
N LEU A 102 5.83 10.35 -11.50
CA LEU A 102 6.46 11.68 -11.69
C LEU A 102 6.22 12.32 -13.07
N ILE A 103 5.31 11.78 -13.89
CA ILE A 103 5.04 12.30 -15.25
C ILE A 103 4.65 13.79 -15.18
N GLY A 104 5.30 14.61 -16.02
CA GLY A 104 5.06 16.06 -16.07
C GLY A 104 5.45 16.77 -14.77
N GLY A 105 6.50 16.32 -14.09
CA GLY A 105 6.89 16.86 -12.78
C GLY A 105 5.85 16.56 -11.70
N GLY A 106 5.13 15.45 -11.84
CA GLY A 106 4.05 15.03 -10.95
C GLY A 106 2.65 15.50 -11.35
N GLN A 107 2.50 16.45 -12.29
CA GLN A 107 1.17 16.94 -12.71
C GLN A 107 0.28 15.83 -13.30
N PHE A 108 0.90 14.83 -13.96
CA PHE A 108 0.21 13.73 -14.62
C PHE A 108 0.63 12.37 -14.09
N ALA A 109 1.01 12.29 -12.80
CA ALA A 109 1.37 11.04 -12.16
C ALA A 109 0.26 9.99 -12.32
N THR A 110 0.65 8.73 -12.50
CA THR A 110 -0.26 7.62 -12.74
C THR A 110 -0.13 6.53 -11.68
N THR A 111 -1.23 5.81 -11.49
CA THR A 111 -1.29 4.56 -10.70
C THR A 111 -2.03 3.51 -11.51
N GLY A 112 -1.44 2.34 -11.68
CA GLY A 112 -2.06 1.18 -12.30
C GLY A 112 -2.92 0.37 -11.32
N GLN A 113 -3.83 -0.44 -11.87
CA GLN A 113 -4.78 -1.26 -11.13
C GLN A 113 -4.52 -2.73 -11.45
N GLY A 114 -4.00 -3.49 -10.51
CA GLY A 114 -3.55 -4.88 -10.70
C GLY A 114 -4.45 -5.90 -10.01
N VAL A 115 -4.56 -7.07 -10.62
CA VAL A 115 -5.19 -8.27 -10.05
C VAL A 115 -4.16 -9.38 -9.98
N MET A 116 -4.14 -10.12 -8.87
CA MET A 116 -3.35 -11.35 -8.72
C MET A 116 -4.29 -12.52 -8.41
N GLU A 117 -4.17 -13.60 -9.18
CA GLU A 117 -4.97 -14.82 -9.06
C GLU A 117 -4.07 -16.02 -8.80
N GLY A 118 -4.48 -16.84 -7.83
CA GLY A 118 -3.76 -18.04 -7.39
C GLY A 118 -3.25 -17.93 -5.96
N ASP A 119 -2.86 -19.07 -5.40
CA ASP A 119 -2.36 -19.24 -4.04
C ASP A 119 -0.89 -19.71 -4.00
N ASP A 120 -0.32 -20.08 -5.14
CA ASP A 120 1.09 -20.41 -5.30
C ASP A 120 1.85 -19.23 -5.92
N PRO A 121 2.78 -18.58 -5.19
CA PRO A 121 3.56 -17.44 -5.70
C PRO A 121 4.36 -17.77 -6.97
N MET A 122 4.61 -19.05 -7.25
CA MET A 122 5.35 -19.52 -8.42
C MET A 122 4.51 -19.63 -9.68
N THR A 123 3.18 -19.58 -9.57
CA THR A 123 2.25 -19.73 -10.69
C THR A 123 1.14 -18.67 -10.72
N LEU A 124 1.27 -17.62 -9.89
CA LEU A 124 0.34 -16.49 -9.89
C LEU A 124 0.13 -15.92 -11.29
N LYS A 125 -1.12 -15.65 -11.63
CA LYS A 125 -1.50 -14.80 -12.77
C LYS A 125 -1.62 -13.38 -12.28
N VAL A 126 -0.95 -12.45 -12.94
CA VAL A 126 -0.94 -11.04 -12.54
C VAL A 126 -1.18 -10.16 -13.75
N TYR A 127 -2.25 -9.36 -13.73
CA TYR A 127 -2.63 -8.53 -14.86
C TYR A 127 -3.15 -7.15 -14.45
N SER A 128 -3.01 -6.20 -15.37
CA SER A 128 -3.53 -4.84 -15.24
C SER A 128 -4.98 -4.75 -15.71
N LEU A 129 -5.77 -3.95 -15.00
CA LEU A 129 -7.11 -3.48 -15.38
C LEU A 129 -7.08 -2.08 -16.00
N GLY A 130 -5.93 -1.40 -15.98
CA GLY A 130 -5.78 -0.05 -16.49
C GLY A 130 -4.95 0.85 -15.58
N ILE A 131 -4.83 2.11 -16.00
CA ILE A 131 -4.13 3.17 -15.28
C ILE A 131 -5.08 4.33 -15.01
N LEU A 132 -4.84 5.03 -13.91
CA LEU A 132 -5.54 6.26 -13.55
C LEU A 132 -4.52 7.37 -13.33
N THR A 133 -4.87 8.59 -13.73
CA THR A 133 -4.01 9.78 -13.59
C THR A 133 -4.50 10.63 -12.43
N ALA A 134 -3.58 11.22 -11.65
CA ALA A 134 -3.90 12.28 -10.71
C ALA A 134 -2.67 13.14 -10.40
N SER A 135 -2.88 14.44 -10.19
CA SER A 135 -1.79 15.39 -9.94
C SER A 135 -1.13 15.19 -8.57
N ALA A 136 0.20 15.19 -8.52
CA ALA A 136 1.00 15.28 -7.30
C ALA A 136 1.11 16.71 -6.76
N LEU A 137 0.86 17.74 -7.59
CA LEU A 137 1.11 19.13 -7.23
C LEU A 137 0.44 19.53 -5.91
N PRO A 138 1.13 20.30 -5.05
CA PRO A 138 2.42 20.98 -5.28
C PRO A 138 3.67 20.10 -5.08
N TYR A 139 3.50 18.81 -4.79
CA TYR A 139 4.59 17.83 -4.77
C TYR A 139 4.93 17.36 -6.19
N THR A 140 6.00 16.59 -6.34
CA THR A 140 6.45 16.10 -7.66
C THR A 140 6.35 14.59 -7.83
N GLY A 141 6.14 13.84 -6.75
CA GLY A 141 5.85 12.40 -6.76
C GLY A 141 4.47 12.10 -6.19
N ARG A 142 3.75 11.16 -6.81
CA ARG A 142 2.50 10.61 -6.26
C ARG A 142 2.47 9.09 -6.43
N TYR A 143 2.41 8.39 -5.32
CA TYR A 143 2.45 6.93 -5.24
C TYR A 143 1.14 6.41 -4.67
N PRO A 144 0.70 5.20 -5.06
CA PRO A 144 -0.44 4.57 -4.41
C PRO A 144 -0.11 4.22 -2.96
N SER A 145 -1.12 4.08 -2.12
CA SER A 145 -1.03 3.61 -0.74
C SER A 145 -2.35 2.99 -0.33
N GLY A 146 -2.42 2.41 0.87
CA GLY A 146 -3.65 2.01 1.56
C GLY A 146 -4.71 1.44 0.62
N SER A 147 -4.56 0.18 0.23
CA SER A 147 -5.51 -0.55 -0.61
C SER A 147 -6.37 -1.49 0.22
N LEU A 148 -7.69 -1.44 0.04
CA LEU A 148 -8.64 -2.30 0.72
C LEU A 148 -9.75 -2.72 -0.24
N VAL A 149 -9.99 -4.01 -0.35
CA VAL A 149 -11.21 -4.56 -0.93
C VAL A 149 -12.06 -5.13 0.18
N TYR A 150 -13.24 -4.55 0.37
CA TYR A 150 -14.19 -4.98 1.38
C TYR A 150 -15.60 -4.98 0.81
N ASN A 151 -16.29 -6.11 0.90
CA ASN A 151 -17.68 -6.30 0.44
C ASN A 151 -17.92 -5.80 -0.99
N GLY A 152 -17.00 -6.13 -1.91
CA GLY A 152 -17.11 -5.78 -3.33
C GLY A 152 -16.72 -4.35 -3.68
N VAL A 153 -16.34 -3.53 -2.70
CA VAL A 153 -15.81 -2.19 -2.94
C VAL A 153 -14.30 -2.18 -2.74
N TRP A 154 -13.58 -1.74 -3.77
CA TRP A 154 -12.14 -1.53 -3.72
C TRP A 154 -11.85 -0.04 -3.50
N TYR A 155 -11.25 0.29 -2.37
CA TYR A 155 -10.71 1.59 -2.03
C TYR A 155 -9.20 1.57 -2.18
N TYR A 156 -8.59 2.61 -2.74
CA TYR A 156 -7.18 2.84 -2.52
C TYR A 156 -6.82 4.32 -2.47
N SER A 157 -5.78 4.64 -1.71
CA SER A 157 -5.30 5.99 -1.51
C SER A 157 -4.03 6.28 -2.31
N THR A 158 -3.57 7.52 -2.23
CA THR A 158 -2.24 7.91 -2.69
C THR A 158 -1.58 8.82 -1.67
N TYR A 159 -0.26 8.75 -1.56
CA TYR A 159 0.55 9.73 -0.87
C TYR A 159 1.42 10.51 -1.86
N CYS A 160 1.94 11.63 -1.41
CA CYS A 160 2.82 12.49 -2.21
C CYS A 160 4.26 12.44 -1.70
N LEU A 161 5.21 12.82 -2.55
CA LEU A 161 6.63 12.91 -2.22
C LEU A 161 7.26 14.16 -2.84
N GLY A 162 8.21 14.75 -2.13
CA GLY A 162 8.97 15.91 -2.58
C GLY A 162 10.41 15.92 -2.08
N PRO A 163 11.19 16.94 -2.46
CA PRO A 163 10.91 17.89 -3.54
C PRO A 163 11.16 17.30 -4.95
N SER A 164 11.84 16.15 -5.03
CA SER A 164 12.13 15.41 -6.26
C SER A 164 12.57 13.97 -5.93
N GLY A 165 12.54 13.10 -6.94
CA GLY A 165 13.07 11.73 -6.84
C GLY A 165 14.60 11.65 -6.79
N ASP A 166 15.29 12.75 -7.06
CA ASP A 166 16.72 12.92 -6.84
C ASP A 166 16.94 14.37 -6.38
N ALA A 167 17.21 14.56 -5.10
CA ALA A 167 17.37 15.85 -4.45
C ALA A 167 18.76 15.96 -3.83
N VAL A 168 19.44 17.08 -4.11
CA VAL A 168 20.78 17.36 -3.59
C VAL A 168 20.68 18.19 -2.32
N TYR A 169 21.31 17.71 -1.25
CA TYR A 169 21.44 18.44 0.01
C TYR A 169 22.90 18.44 0.50
N GLY A 170 23.57 19.58 0.35
CA GLY A 170 25.01 19.66 0.57
C GLY A 170 25.76 18.75 -0.42
N ASN A 171 26.45 17.74 0.11
CA ASN A 171 27.17 16.73 -0.68
C ASN A 171 26.40 15.41 -0.84
N LEU A 172 25.15 15.33 -0.35
CA LEU A 172 24.34 14.12 -0.38
C LEU A 172 23.32 14.17 -1.51
N HIS A 173 23.15 13.02 -2.17
CA HIS A 173 22.02 12.74 -3.04
C HIS A 173 20.97 11.96 -2.26
N THR A 174 19.73 12.42 -2.31
CA THR A 174 18.61 11.85 -1.56
C THR A 174 17.47 11.50 -2.51
N ASN A 175 16.90 10.32 -2.35
CA ASN A 175 15.73 9.89 -3.10
C ASN A 175 14.46 10.17 -2.30
N TRP A 176 13.57 11.03 -2.82
CA TRP A 176 12.30 11.40 -2.19
C TRP A 176 12.42 11.72 -0.69
N PRO A 177 13.25 12.71 -0.31
CA PRO A 177 13.60 12.97 1.08
C PRO A 177 12.42 13.47 1.92
N TRP A 178 11.36 14.02 1.32
CA TRP A 178 10.22 14.57 2.06
C TRP A 178 8.94 13.79 1.77
N MET A 179 8.40 13.19 2.82
CA MET A 179 7.10 12.55 2.83
C MET A 179 5.98 13.59 2.75
N GLY A 180 5.10 13.45 1.78
CA GLY A 180 3.87 14.21 1.67
C GLY A 180 2.68 13.49 2.32
N PRO A 181 1.52 14.14 2.39
CA PRO A 181 0.35 13.60 3.06
C PRO A 181 -0.28 12.46 2.24
N VAL A 182 -1.00 11.58 2.93
CA VAL A 182 -2.05 10.79 2.29
C VAL A 182 -3.17 11.70 1.82
N VAL A 183 -3.44 11.72 0.51
CA VAL A 183 -4.40 12.64 -0.09
C VAL A 183 -5.83 12.27 0.30
N GLY A 184 -6.19 11.00 0.11
CA GLY A 184 -7.54 10.47 0.23
C GLY A 184 -7.70 9.25 -0.67
N PHE A 185 -8.90 8.69 -0.71
CA PHE A 185 -9.21 7.44 -1.38
C PHE A 185 -10.07 7.68 -2.61
N ARG A 186 -9.75 7.00 -3.70
CA ARG A 186 -10.71 6.72 -4.76
C ARG A 186 -11.32 5.35 -4.51
N TYR A 187 -12.44 5.04 -5.18
CA TYR A 187 -13.07 3.73 -5.01
C TYR A 187 -13.72 3.18 -6.27
N SER A 188 -13.87 1.86 -6.29
CA SER A 188 -14.56 1.11 -7.32
C SER A 188 -15.54 0.14 -6.68
N THR A 189 -16.79 0.12 -7.14
CA THR A 189 -17.83 -0.82 -6.69
C THR A 189 -17.93 -2.07 -7.57
N ASN A 190 -16.94 -2.29 -8.44
CA ASN A 190 -16.91 -3.39 -9.39
C ASN A 190 -15.48 -3.89 -9.62
N TYR A 191 -14.71 -4.00 -8.54
CA TYR A 191 -13.37 -4.59 -8.53
C TYR A 191 -12.41 -3.95 -9.54
N GLY A 192 -12.46 -2.62 -9.65
CA GLY A 192 -11.51 -1.81 -10.43
C GLY A 192 -11.87 -1.64 -11.90
N ARG A 193 -13.03 -2.12 -12.36
CA ARG A 193 -13.47 -1.94 -13.77
C ARG A 193 -13.87 -0.49 -14.07
N SER A 194 -14.43 0.21 -13.09
CA SER A 194 -14.70 1.65 -13.15
C SER A 194 -14.47 2.29 -11.79
N TRP A 195 -14.17 3.59 -11.78
CA TRP A 195 -13.72 4.30 -10.59
C TRP A 195 -14.52 5.58 -10.36
N THR A 196 -14.75 5.88 -9.09
CA THR A 196 -15.07 7.22 -8.61
C THR A 196 -13.80 7.83 -8.04
N ASP A 197 -13.42 9.00 -8.57
CA ASP A 197 -12.17 9.67 -8.17
C ASP A 197 -12.19 10.18 -6.73
N CYS A 198 -10.98 10.32 -6.19
CA CYS A 198 -10.78 10.93 -4.87
C CYS A 198 -11.25 12.39 -4.89
N PRO A 199 -12.10 12.81 -3.94
CA PRO A 199 -12.60 14.18 -3.88
C PRO A 199 -11.59 15.17 -3.27
N LEU A 200 -10.45 14.67 -2.77
CA LEU A 200 -9.43 15.44 -2.06
C LEU A 200 -8.20 15.69 -2.94
N THR A 201 -7.42 16.72 -2.59
CA THR A 201 -6.21 17.14 -3.30
C THR A 201 -5.00 17.14 -2.38
N PRO A 202 -3.76 17.12 -2.91
CA PRO A 202 -2.56 17.22 -2.07
C PRO A 202 -2.53 18.49 -1.19
N ASP A 203 -3.14 19.59 -1.65
CA ASP A 203 -3.29 20.83 -0.86
C ASP A 203 -4.34 20.74 0.26
N LYS A 204 -5.32 19.84 0.12
CA LYS A 204 -6.41 19.63 1.08
C LYS A 204 -6.57 18.13 1.37
N PRO A 205 -5.55 17.50 1.97
CA PRO A 205 -5.51 16.06 2.17
C PRO A 205 -6.40 15.63 3.33
N LEU A 206 -6.69 14.33 3.40
CA LEU A 206 -7.63 13.72 4.34
C LEU A 206 -7.37 14.11 5.81
N PHE A 207 -6.12 14.12 6.24
CA PHE A 207 -5.77 14.45 7.62
C PHE A 207 -5.31 15.91 7.83
N GLY A 208 -5.22 16.70 6.76
CA GLY A 208 -4.81 18.10 6.80
C GLY A 208 -3.32 18.32 7.10
N GLU A 209 -2.49 17.29 6.96
CA GLU A 209 -1.04 17.38 7.12
C GLU A 209 -0.37 17.94 5.86
N THR A 210 0.86 18.42 5.98
CA THR A 210 1.67 18.84 4.82
C THR A 210 3.13 18.45 5.01
N GLY A 211 3.69 17.84 3.98
CA GLY A 211 5.12 17.54 3.81
C GLY A 211 5.95 18.65 3.17
N ILE A 212 5.35 19.81 2.86
CA ILE A 212 6.04 20.84 2.09
C ILE A 212 7.22 21.41 2.89
N ASN A 213 8.34 21.62 2.19
CA ASN A 213 9.61 22.06 2.78
C ASN A 213 10.17 21.11 3.86
N GLY A 214 9.82 19.83 3.80
CA GLY A 214 10.29 18.83 4.75
C GLY A 214 9.61 18.90 6.12
N TYR A 215 8.46 19.56 6.23
CA TYR A 215 7.66 19.50 7.45
C TYR A 215 7.16 18.05 7.65
N PRO A 216 7.28 17.46 8.85
CA PRO A 216 6.95 16.05 9.03
C PRO A 216 5.45 15.80 8.99
N VAL A 217 5.06 14.63 8.49
CA VAL A 217 3.68 14.11 8.56
C VAL A 217 3.63 12.89 9.46
N LYS A 218 2.52 12.69 10.15
CA LYS A 218 2.29 11.49 10.97
C LYS A 218 1.77 10.33 10.14
N ILE A 219 0.95 10.60 9.12
CA ILE A 219 0.32 9.56 8.30
C ILE A 219 0.99 9.49 6.91
N GLY A 220 2.27 9.14 6.90
CA GLY A 220 3.07 8.87 5.71
C GLY A 220 2.83 7.46 5.16
N SER A 221 2.70 7.34 3.84
CA SER A 221 2.52 6.07 3.09
C SER A 221 1.71 4.98 3.83
N PRO A 222 0.45 5.23 4.22
CA PRO A 222 -0.30 4.30 5.06
C PRO A 222 -0.64 3.00 4.34
N HIS A 223 -0.65 1.88 5.05
CA HIS A 223 -1.12 0.57 4.58
C HIS A 223 -2.26 0.08 5.44
N PHE A 224 -3.25 -0.60 4.84
CA PHE A 224 -4.20 -1.34 5.66
C PHE A 224 -3.51 -2.54 6.31
N VAL A 225 -3.87 -2.82 7.55
CA VAL A 225 -3.52 -4.07 8.21
C VAL A 225 -4.21 -5.20 7.46
N ASP A 226 -3.44 -6.17 7.00
CA ASP A 226 -3.96 -7.34 6.32
C ASP A 226 -4.58 -8.30 7.35
N PHE A 227 -5.90 -8.33 7.35
CA PHE A 227 -6.73 -9.20 8.18
C PHE A 227 -7.22 -10.44 7.40
N GLY A 228 -6.57 -10.81 6.30
CA GLY A 228 -6.97 -11.93 5.47
C GLY A 228 -8.16 -11.61 4.57
N LYS A 229 -8.81 -12.66 4.07
CA LYS A 229 -9.85 -12.57 3.04
C LYS A 229 -11.02 -11.71 3.51
N ASN A 230 -11.31 -10.64 2.79
CA ASN A 230 -12.42 -9.72 3.08
C ASN A 230 -12.45 -9.26 4.55
N MET A 231 -11.27 -9.03 5.14
CA MET A 231 -11.10 -8.65 6.55
C MET A 231 -11.64 -9.67 7.57
N GLU A 232 -11.68 -10.96 7.25
CA GLU A 232 -12.23 -12.01 8.12
C GLU A 232 -11.65 -12.04 9.55
N TYR A 233 -10.39 -11.62 9.73
CA TYR A 233 -9.71 -11.58 11.03
C TYR A 233 -9.67 -10.18 11.67
N SER A 234 -10.43 -9.21 11.16
CA SER A 234 -10.55 -7.91 11.83
C SER A 234 -11.19 -8.11 13.22
N PRO A 235 -10.60 -7.59 14.30
CA PRO A 235 -11.05 -7.87 15.66
C PRO A 235 -12.41 -7.24 16.01
N ASP A 236 -12.78 -6.17 15.31
CA ASP A 236 -14.00 -5.39 15.59
C ASP A 236 -14.72 -4.92 14.31
N GLY A 237 -14.36 -5.49 13.15
CA GLY A 237 -14.93 -5.14 11.86
C GLY A 237 -14.45 -3.81 11.27
N LYS A 238 -13.51 -3.11 11.93
CA LYS A 238 -12.90 -1.89 11.37
C LYS A 238 -11.71 -2.23 10.50
N ALA A 239 -11.46 -1.37 9.52
CA ALA A 239 -10.26 -1.39 8.72
C ALA A 239 -9.20 -0.55 9.45
N TYR A 240 -8.08 -1.17 9.79
CA TYR A 240 -6.96 -0.50 10.46
C TYR A 240 -5.95 -0.08 9.41
N LEU A 241 -5.41 1.13 9.55
CA LEU A 241 -4.23 1.56 8.81
C LEU A 241 -3.06 1.70 9.76
N VAL A 242 -1.89 1.34 9.27
CA VAL A 242 -0.60 1.60 9.87
C VAL A 242 0.14 2.56 8.95
N ALA A 243 0.81 3.55 9.51
CA ALA A 243 1.56 4.56 8.77
C ALA A 243 2.87 4.83 9.47
N HIS A 244 3.91 5.14 8.71
CA HIS A 244 5.12 5.70 9.28
C HIS A 244 5.06 7.22 9.23
N GLY A 245 5.89 7.88 10.01
CA GLY A 245 6.00 9.33 9.99
C GLY A 245 6.94 9.86 11.06
N ALA A 246 6.92 11.18 11.18
CA ALA A 246 7.63 11.90 12.23
C ALA A 246 6.73 12.97 12.86
N ASP A 247 7.23 13.64 13.89
CA ASP A 247 6.61 14.83 14.44
C ASP A 247 7.62 15.95 14.66
N THR A 248 7.14 17.12 15.08
CA THR A 248 7.99 18.30 15.25
C THR A 248 8.77 18.32 16.56
N THR A 249 8.73 17.24 17.35
CA THR A 249 9.42 17.15 18.63
C THR A 249 10.82 16.57 18.51
N ASP A 250 11.17 15.97 17.37
CA ASP A 250 12.53 15.49 17.14
C ASP A 250 13.54 16.65 17.13
N THR A 251 14.56 16.50 17.96
CA THR A 251 15.65 17.46 18.13
C THR A 251 16.89 17.09 17.32
N LYS A 252 16.90 15.91 16.68
CA LYS A 252 17.97 15.38 15.84
C LYS A 252 17.56 15.27 14.37
N TYR A 253 16.62 16.13 13.95
CA TYR A 253 16.03 16.07 12.62
C TYR A 253 17.08 16.06 11.52
N ARG A 254 16.81 15.25 10.49
CA ARG A 254 17.59 15.20 9.25
C ARG A 254 16.81 15.81 8.09
N PHE A 255 17.51 16.17 7.01
CA PHE A 255 16.85 16.67 5.80
C PHE A 255 15.85 15.67 5.20
N TRP A 256 16.08 14.38 5.43
CA TRP A 256 15.21 13.27 5.03
C TRP A 256 14.64 12.52 6.24
N ASN A 257 14.34 13.24 7.33
CA ASN A 257 13.85 12.61 8.56
C ASN A 257 12.61 11.75 8.32
N ASP A 258 11.66 12.33 7.61
CA ASP A 258 10.42 11.71 7.17
C ASP A 258 10.41 11.67 5.65
N SER A 259 10.90 10.56 5.09
CA SER A 259 11.01 10.31 3.65
C SER A 259 10.05 9.21 3.23
N TRP A 260 10.06 8.86 1.94
CA TRP A 260 9.32 7.69 1.45
C TRP A 260 9.63 6.38 2.20
N ILE A 261 10.80 6.26 2.84
CA ILE A 261 11.28 5.02 3.48
C ILE A 261 11.89 5.23 4.88
N THR A 262 11.99 6.47 5.38
CA THR A 262 12.44 6.80 6.75
C THR A 262 11.33 7.47 7.56
N GLY A 263 11.44 7.35 8.88
CA GLY A 263 10.56 8.00 9.85
C GLY A 263 11.01 7.66 11.27
N ASP A 264 10.37 8.28 12.26
CA ASP A 264 10.68 8.09 13.69
C ASP A 264 9.64 7.27 14.42
N GLN A 265 8.41 7.29 13.91
CA GLN A 265 7.24 6.74 14.58
C GLN A 265 6.37 5.93 13.62
N ILE A 266 5.69 4.94 14.20
CA ILE A 266 4.62 4.20 13.55
C ILE A 266 3.29 4.63 14.19
N TYR A 267 2.35 5.07 13.38
CA TYR A 267 1.02 5.50 13.79
C TYR A 267 -0.03 4.46 13.42
N LEU A 268 -1.09 4.38 14.23
CA LEU A 268 -2.21 3.47 14.03
C LEU A 268 -3.53 4.23 14.06
N LEU A 269 -4.36 3.98 13.07
CA LEU A 269 -5.69 4.57 12.92
C LEU A 269 -6.66 3.53 12.37
N ARG A 270 -7.96 3.76 12.53
CA ARG A 270 -8.98 2.82 12.04
C ARG A 270 -10.25 3.54 11.62
N VAL A 271 -11.01 2.91 10.74
CA VAL A 271 -12.28 3.41 10.21
C VAL A 271 -13.23 2.24 9.95
N THR A 272 -14.53 2.47 10.11
CA THR A 272 -15.53 1.51 9.61
C THR A 272 -15.60 1.66 8.09
N PRO A 273 -15.19 0.65 7.30
CA PRO A 273 -15.03 0.82 5.85
C PRO A 273 -16.38 1.02 5.16
N SER A 274 -16.55 2.19 4.54
CA SER A 274 -17.66 2.48 3.62
C SER A 274 -17.27 3.66 2.72
N ILE A 275 -18.01 3.84 1.61
CA ILE A 275 -17.83 4.97 0.68
C ILE A 275 -18.02 6.30 1.42
N GLU A 276 -18.96 6.37 2.35
CA GLU A 276 -19.29 7.56 3.12
C GLU A 276 -18.20 7.91 4.15
N ASN A 277 -17.51 6.90 4.69
CA ASN A 277 -16.57 7.10 5.78
C ASN A 277 -15.12 7.30 5.33
N ILE A 278 -14.71 6.65 4.23
CA ILE A 278 -13.28 6.51 3.87
C ILE A 278 -12.58 7.85 3.56
N ASN A 279 -13.32 8.88 3.16
CA ASN A 279 -12.80 10.23 2.91
C ASN A 279 -13.29 11.27 3.94
N ASP A 280 -13.92 10.83 5.03
CA ASP A 280 -14.38 11.71 6.10
C ASP A 280 -13.48 11.54 7.33
N LYS A 281 -12.58 12.50 7.55
CA LYS A 281 -11.67 12.55 8.70
C LYS A 281 -12.40 12.35 10.03
N SER A 282 -13.65 12.81 10.16
CA SER A 282 -14.43 12.72 11.40
C SER A 282 -14.86 11.29 11.75
N LYS A 283 -14.77 10.36 10.79
CA LYS A 283 -15.12 8.93 10.97
C LYS A 283 -13.94 8.07 11.43
N TYR A 284 -12.74 8.64 11.44
CA TYR A 284 -11.54 7.94 11.89
C TYR A 284 -11.40 7.97 13.41
N GLU A 285 -10.85 6.89 13.93
CA GLU A 285 -10.35 6.78 15.30
C GLU A 285 -8.83 6.62 15.25
N TYR A 286 -8.14 7.36 16.10
CA TYR A 286 -6.68 7.39 16.19
C TYR A 286 -6.23 6.77 17.51
N TYR A 287 -5.16 5.98 17.47
CA TYR A 287 -4.57 5.43 18.67
C TYR A 287 -3.97 6.57 19.51
N ALA A 288 -4.32 6.63 20.80
CA ALA A 288 -3.92 7.68 21.73
C ALA A 288 -3.10 7.15 22.93
N GLY A 289 -2.47 5.99 22.77
CA GLY A 289 -1.73 5.29 23.80
C GLY A 289 -2.58 4.26 24.56
N LYS A 290 -2.13 3.90 25.76
CA LYS A 290 -2.79 2.93 26.63
C LYS A 290 -3.29 3.58 27.92
N ASP A 291 -4.36 3.03 28.47
CA ASP A 291 -4.81 3.39 29.82
C ASP A 291 -3.96 2.72 30.91
N LYS A 292 -4.33 2.92 32.18
CA LYS A 292 -3.63 2.32 33.33
C LYS A 292 -3.69 0.79 33.38
N LYS A 293 -4.62 0.17 32.65
CA LYS A 293 -4.78 -1.29 32.55
C LYS A 293 -4.06 -1.87 31.34
N GLY A 294 -3.50 -1.02 30.46
CA GLY A 294 -2.83 -1.42 29.24
C GLY A 294 -3.76 -1.51 28.02
N GLU A 295 -5.03 -1.11 28.16
CA GLU A 295 -6.01 -1.14 27.08
C GLU A 295 -5.81 0.04 26.13
N PRO A 296 -6.00 -0.13 24.81
CA PRO A 296 -5.80 0.93 23.83
C PRO A 296 -6.87 2.03 24.01
N ILE A 297 -6.42 3.27 24.03
CA ILE A 297 -7.29 4.44 23.99
C ILE A 297 -7.45 4.87 22.53
N TRP A 298 -8.69 5.07 22.10
CA TRP A 298 -9.05 5.59 20.78
C TRP A 298 -9.66 6.99 20.92
N THR A 299 -9.24 7.91 20.06
CA THR A 299 -9.74 9.30 20.00
C THR A 299 -10.18 9.65 18.59
N ASN A 300 -11.18 10.52 18.44
CA ASN A 300 -11.54 11.12 17.14
C ASN A 300 -10.81 12.45 16.88
N ASP A 301 -10.03 12.93 17.86
CA ASP A 301 -9.20 14.12 17.74
C ASP A 301 -7.81 13.74 17.24
N PHE A 302 -7.52 14.05 15.97
CA PHE A 302 -6.24 13.77 15.33
C PHE A 302 -5.05 14.38 16.08
N ASN A 303 -5.23 15.52 16.76
CA ASN A 303 -4.14 16.16 17.49
C ASN A 303 -3.70 15.37 18.73
N LYS A 304 -4.50 14.39 19.15
CA LYS A 304 -4.23 13.51 20.30
C LYS A 304 -3.69 12.14 19.88
N ILE A 305 -3.45 11.93 18.59
CA ILE A 305 -2.81 10.70 18.12
C ILE A 305 -1.44 10.55 18.79
N LYS A 306 -1.10 9.31 19.14
CA LYS A 306 0.22 8.94 19.66
C LYS A 306 0.84 7.85 18.81
N PRO A 307 2.18 7.77 18.76
CA PRO A 307 2.87 6.64 18.16
C PRO A 307 2.43 5.31 18.79
N LEU A 308 2.18 4.31 17.94
CA LEU A 308 2.09 2.91 18.34
C LEU A 308 3.48 2.39 18.74
N LEU A 309 4.49 2.70 17.94
CA LEU A 309 5.90 2.39 18.16
C LEU A 309 6.76 3.61 17.81
N GLU A 310 7.91 3.72 18.45
CA GLU A 310 8.86 4.80 18.21
C GLU A 310 10.28 4.25 18.28
N TRP A 311 11.09 4.63 17.29
CA TRP A 311 12.53 4.39 17.25
C TRP A 311 13.11 5.41 16.27
N ASN A 312 13.64 6.52 16.81
CA ASN A 312 14.17 7.64 16.03
C ASN A 312 15.04 7.14 14.88
N ASP A 313 14.80 7.67 13.67
CA ASP A 313 15.50 7.34 12.43
C ASP A 313 15.33 5.90 11.90
N ASN A 314 14.53 5.04 12.53
CA ASN A 314 14.46 3.60 12.25
C ASN A 314 13.02 3.08 12.04
N MET A 315 12.05 3.98 11.84
CA MET A 315 10.63 3.67 11.65
C MET A 315 10.14 4.13 10.29
N GLY A 316 10.67 3.52 9.23
CA GLY A 316 10.25 3.76 7.86
C GLY A 316 8.98 3.04 7.45
N CYS A 317 8.82 2.83 6.13
CA CYS A 317 7.68 2.15 5.53
C CYS A 317 7.32 0.86 6.27
N VAL A 318 6.02 0.72 6.57
CA VAL A 318 5.51 -0.27 7.52
C VAL A 318 4.32 -1.04 6.98
N THR A 319 4.30 -2.35 7.19
CA THR A 319 3.14 -3.20 6.92
C THR A 319 2.84 -4.08 8.12
N ILE A 320 1.58 -4.48 8.27
CA ILE A 320 1.15 -5.46 9.28
C ILE A 320 0.25 -6.49 8.62
N THR A 321 0.53 -7.77 8.86
CA THR A 321 -0.31 -8.90 8.45
C THR A 321 -0.66 -9.76 9.64
N TYR A 322 -1.94 -10.10 9.79
CA TYR A 322 -2.36 -11.12 10.74
C TYR A 322 -2.16 -12.53 10.15
N ASN A 323 -1.39 -13.35 10.84
CA ASN A 323 -1.21 -14.75 10.48
C ASN A 323 -2.15 -15.63 11.33
N PRO A 324 -3.19 -16.25 10.75
CA PRO A 324 -4.17 -17.04 11.50
C PRO A 324 -3.59 -18.34 12.06
N GLY A 325 -2.58 -18.93 11.41
CA GLY A 325 -1.90 -20.14 11.89
C GLY A 325 -1.09 -19.88 13.16
N LEU A 326 -0.43 -18.72 13.24
CA LEU A 326 0.33 -18.29 14.41
C LEU A 326 -0.54 -17.58 15.46
N LYS A 327 -1.69 -17.04 15.06
CA LYS A 327 -2.52 -16.11 15.85
C LYS A 327 -1.73 -14.89 16.30
N LYS A 328 -0.93 -14.33 15.40
CA LYS A 328 -0.04 -13.19 15.66
C LYS A 328 -0.13 -12.18 14.52
N TYR A 329 0.13 -10.93 14.87
CA TYR A 329 0.42 -9.87 13.91
C TYR A 329 1.91 -9.86 13.62
N LEU A 330 2.28 -9.91 12.35
CA LEU A 330 3.64 -9.73 11.86
C LEU A 330 3.74 -8.32 11.30
N MET A 331 4.64 -7.51 11.86
CA MET A 331 4.93 -6.17 11.37
C MET A 331 6.32 -6.16 10.73
N CYS A 332 6.41 -5.58 9.55
CA CYS A 332 7.68 -5.31 8.87
C CYS A 332 7.87 -3.80 8.78
N VAL A 333 9.03 -3.32 9.18
CA VAL A 333 9.42 -1.90 9.15
C VAL A 333 10.78 -1.80 8.46
N THR A 334 10.96 -0.82 7.58
CA THR A 334 12.25 -0.53 6.98
C THR A 334 13.05 0.44 7.84
N ASP A 335 14.37 0.24 7.92
CA ASP A 335 15.29 1.16 8.60
C ASP A 335 15.62 2.42 7.79
N GLY A 336 15.20 2.46 6.51
CA GLY A 336 15.26 3.62 5.66
C GLY A 336 16.59 3.88 4.95
N GLY A 337 17.49 2.89 4.95
CA GLY A 337 18.80 2.97 4.29
C GLY A 337 18.76 3.31 2.79
N ASN A 338 17.63 3.17 2.10
CA ASN A 338 17.52 3.46 0.66
C ASN A 338 17.35 4.96 0.32
N THR A 339 17.11 5.83 1.32
CA THR A 339 16.98 7.28 1.04
C THR A 339 18.30 7.92 0.64
N VAL A 340 19.38 7.44 1.26
CA VAL A 340 20.76 7.88 1.04
C VAL A 340 21.58 6.61 0.89
N SER A 341 22.22 6.41 -0.27
CA SER A 341 22.86 5.13 -0.65
C SER A 341 23.77 4.52 0.40
N GLU A 342 24.37 5.35 1.27
CA GLU A 342 25.05 4.94 2.50
C GLU A 342 24.68 5.91 3.63
N MET A 343 24.23 5.37 4.77
CA MET A 343 24.04 6.14 6.00
C MET A 343 25.40 6.21 6.71
N HIS A 344 26.07 7.35 6.68
CA HIS A 344 27.36 7.57 7.36
C HIS A 344 27.22 7.81 8.86
#